data_AF-A0A6L9KSV1-F1
#
_entry.id   AF-A0A6L9KSV1-F1
#
_cell.length_a   1.000
_cell.length_b   1.000
_cell.length_c   1.000
_cell.angle_alpha   90.00
_cell.angle_beta   90.00
_cell.angle_gamma   90.00
#
_symmetry.space_group_name_H-M   'P 1'
#
loop_
_entity.id
_entity.type
_entity.pdbx_description
1 polymer ?
#
loop_
_entity_poly.entity_id
_entity_poly.type
_entity_poly.pdbx_seq_one_letter_code
_entity_poly.pdbx_strand_id
1 'polypeptide(L)'
;MKTLTIKISPQLEQEIVLASEREHLSKSELVRRALVVYISQRNAAVPTLSALEQAGDLVGCFSGGPSDLSSNPRHLDDFGRV
;
A
#
# COMPACT_ATOMS: atom_id res chain seq x y z
N MET A 1 -7.65 -25.73 14.49
CA MET A 1 -7.12 -25.60 13.11
C MET A 1 -8.05 -26.31 12.16
N LYS A 2 -8.28 -25.80 10.94
CA LYS A 2 -9.04 -26.49 9.89
C LYS A 2 -8.09 -26.87 8.76
N THR A 3 -8.26 -28.05 8.18
CA THR A 3 -7.42 -28.54 7.08
C THR A 3 -8.01 -28.08 5.74
N LEU A 4 -7.15 -27.55 4.88
CA LEU A 4 -7.48 -27.17 3.50
C LEU A 4 -6.65 -28.05 2.56
N THR A 5 -7.30 -28.74 1.63
CA THR A 5 -6.64 -29.50 0.56
C THR A 5 -6.91 -28.82 -0.76
N ILE A 6 -5.86 -28.47 -1.49
CA ILE A 6 -5.93 -27.82 -2.79
C ILE A 6 -5.04 -28.55 -3.78
N LYS A 7 -5.45 -28.57 -5.05
CA LYS A 7 -4.58 -29.00 -6.15
C LYS A 7 -3.72 -27.82 -6.56
N ILE A 8 -2.41 -28.04 -6.68
CA ILE A 8 -1.44 -27.05 -7.16
C ILE A 8 -0.67 -27.65 -8.33
N SER A 9 -0.15 -26.79 -9.20
CA SER A 9 0.74 -27.26 -10.27
C SER A 9 2.08 -27.74 -9.69
N PRO A 10 2.77 -28.68 -10.36
CA PRO A 10 4.09 -29.13 -9.92
C PRO A 10 5.11 -27.98 -9.81
N GLN A 11 5.00 -26.98 -10.68
CA GLN A 11 5.86 -25.79 -10.66
C GLN A 11 5.66 -24.99 -9.37
N LEU A 12 4.40 -24.75 -8.98
CA LEU A 12 4.08 -24.01 -7.76
C LEU A 12 4.52 -24.77 -6.50
N GLU A 13 4.45 -26.11 -6.50
CA GLU A 13 4.99 -26.91 -5.41
C GLU A 13 6.50 -26.71 -5.24
N GLN A 14 7.26 -26.71 -6.33
CA GLN A 14 8.71 -26.48 -6.31
C GLN A 14 9.05 -25.10 -5.77
N GLU A 15 8.36 -24.06 -6.23
CA GLU A 15 8.55 -22.69 -5.74
C GLU A 15 8.27 -22.57 -4.23
N ILE A 16 7.20 -23.21 -3.73
CA ILE A 16 6.86 -23.23 -2.31
C ILE A 16 7.96 -23.92 -1.49
N VAL A 17 8.51 -25.04 -1.98
CA VAL A 17 9.60 -25.75 -1.29
C VAL A 17 10.84 -24.87 -1.20
N LEU A 18 11.25 -24.25 -2.32
CA LEU A 18 12.42 -23.37 -2.35
C LEU A 18 12.25 -22.16 -1.42
N ALA A 19 11.08 -21.53 -1.41
CA ALA A 19 10.81 -20.40 -0.52
C ALA A 19 10.78 -20.84 0.96
N SER A 20 10.19 -22.00 1.25
CA SER A 20 10.15 -22.62 2.58
C SER A 20 11.55 -22.87 3.14
N GLU A 21 12.48 -23.37 2.31
CA GLU A 21 13.87 -23.60 2.68
C GLU A 21 14.63 -22.28 2.92
N ARG A 22 14.45 -21.30 2.04
CA ARG A 22 15.13 -19.99 2.12
C ARG A 22 14.70 -19.19 3.35
N GLU A 23 13.42 -19.28 3.73
CA GLU A 23 12.86 -18.55 4.86
C GLU A 23 12.90 -19.35 6.18
N HIS A 24 13.36 -20.61 6.14
CA HIS A 24 13.34 -21.54 7.27
C HIS A 24 11.96 -21.70 7.92
N LEU A 25 10.91 -21.69 7.09
CA LEU A 25 9.52 -21.86 7.52
C LEU A 25 8.99 -23.20 7.02
N SER A 26 7.98 -23.75 7.70
CA SER A 26 7.24 -24.89 7.14
C SER A 26 6.39 -24.46 5.95
N LYS A 27 6.18 -25.36 4.97
CA LYS A 27 5.28 -25.14 3.83
C LYS A 27 3.90 -24.61 4.26
N SER A 28 3.33 -25.21 5.30
CA SER A 28 2.01 -24.81 5.83
C SER A 28 2.01 -23.44 6.50
N GLU A 29 3.13 -23.02 7.09
CA GLU A 29 3.27 -21.68 7.64
C GLU A 29 3.42 -20.63 6.54
N LEU A 30 4.28 -20.89 5.56
CA LEU A 30 4.47 -20.03 4.40
C LEU A 30 3.15 -19.80 3.66
N VAL A 31 2.43 -20.88 3.33
CA VAL A 31 1.14 -20.79 2.63
C VAL A 31 0.11 -20.01 3.47
N ARG A 32 0.07 -20.19 4.79
CA ARG A 32 -0.82 -19.40 5.65
C ARG A 32 -0.47 -17.92 5.64
N ARG A 33 0.82 -17.56 5.75
CA ARG A 33 1.27 -16.16 5.69
C ARG A 33 0.86 -15.53 4.35
N ALA A 34 1.11 -16.23 3.25
CA ALA A 34 0.72 -15.79 1.91
C ALA A 34 -0.80 -15.55 1.81
N LEU A 35 -1.63 -16.48 2.32
CA LEU A 35 -3.09 -16.33 2.32
C LEU A 35 -3.55 -15.13 3.17
N VAL A 36 -2.94 -14.90 4.34
CA VAL A 36 -3.26 -13.74 5.19
C VAL A 36 -2.95 -12.44 4.44
N VAL A 37 -1.77 -12.34 3.81
CA VAL A 37 -1.37 -11.18 3.01
C VAL A 37 -2.32 -10.97 1.83
N TYR A 38 -2.65 -12.02 1.09
CA TYR A 38 -3.57 -11.95 -0.04
C TYR A 38 -4.96 -11.43 0.36
N ILE A 39 -5.52 -11.95 1.46
CA ILE A 39 -6.83 -11.52 1.96
C ILE A 39 -6.78 -10.08 2.48
N SER A 40 -5.74 -9.72 3.23
CA SER A 40 -5.60 -8.37 3.78
C SER A 40 -5.38 -7.32 2.69
N GLN A 41 -4.62 -7.61 1.63
CA GLN A 41 -4.52 -6.74 0.46
C GLN A 41 -5.86 -6.56 -0.26
N ARG A 42 -6.68 -7.61 -0.34
CA ARG A 42 -8.00 -7.53 -0.98
C ARG A 42 -9.03 -6.77 -0.15
N ASN A 43 -8.93 -6.89 1.17
CA ASN A 43 -9.79 -6.21 2.13
C ASN A 43 -9.35 -4.78 2.40
N ALA A 44 -8.07 -4.48 2.18
CA ALA A 44 -7.58 -3.14 1.96
C ALA A 44 -8.10 -2.66 0.60
N ALA A 45 -9.41 -2.42 0.51
CA ALA A 45 -9.88 -1.31 -0.30
C ALA A 45 -9.00 -0.14 0.14
N VAL A 46 -8.11 0.34 -0.74
CA VAL A 46 -7.35 1.56 -0.49
C VAL A 46 -8.42 2.56 -0.07
N PRO A 47 -8.48 3.00 1.21
CA PRO A 47 -9.41 4.05 1.54
C PRO A 47 -9.01 5.16 0.58
N THR A 48 -9.96 5.65 -0.21
CA THR A 48 -9.76 6.85 -1.01
C THR A 48 -9.60 7.99 0.01
N LEU A 49 -8.41 8.06 0.60
CA LEU A 49 -8.05 9.08 1.56
C LEU A 49 -8.14 10.37 0.78
N SER A 50 -9.00 11.25 1.23
CA SER A 50 -9.06 12.60 0.71
C SER A 50 -7.68 13.24 0.78
N ALA A 51 -7.40 14.21 -0.09
CA ALA A 51 -6.14 14.93 -0.08
C ALA A 51 -5.84 15.52 1.32
N LEU A 52 -6.88 15.89 2.08
CA LEU A 52 -6.77 16.37 3.46
C LEU A 52 -6.29 15.28 4.42
N GLU A 53 -6.78 14.04 4.31
CA GLU A 53 -6.33 12.94 5.16
C GLU A 53 -4.89 12.53 4.87
N GLN A 54 -4.42 12.72 3.63
CA GLN A 54 -3.05 12.40 3.23
C GLN A 54 -2.03 13.47 3.65
N ALA A 55 -2.44 14.74 3.72
CA ALA A 55 -1.54 15.88 3.95
C ALA A 55 -1.92 16.74 5.17
N GLY A 56 -2.84 16.25 6.02
CA GLY A 56 -3.38 17.00 7.15
C GLY A 56 -2.33 17.32 8.22
N ASP A 57 -1.31 16.47 8.36
CA ASP A 57 -0.15 16.69 9.21
C ASP A 57 0.75 17.84 8.71
N LEU A 58 0.72 18.12 7.41
CA LEU A 58 1.47 19.24 6.81
C LEU A 58 0.79 20.59 7.05
N VAL A 59 -0.50 20.59 7.42
CA VAL A 59 -1.25 21.82 7.71
C VAL A 59 -0.65 22.50 8.94
N GLY A 60 -0.10 23.70 8.73
CA GLY A 60 0.48 24.50 9.81
C GLY A 60 1.89 24.07 10.25
N CYS A 61 2.50 23.06 9.62
CA CYS A 61 3.89 22.66 9.90
C CYS A 61 4.93 23.72 9.49
N PHE A 62 4.54 24.71 8.68
CA PHE A 62 5.43 25.77 8.21
C PHE A 62 4.97 27.13 8.70
N SER A 63 5.79 27.79 9.52
CA SER A 63 5.61 29.17 9.98
C SER A 63 6.72 30.05 9.38
N GLY A 64 6.35 31.14 8.71
CA GLY A 64 7.31 32.07 8.07
C GLY A 64 7.26 32.12 6.55
N GLY A 65 6.22 31.55 5.94
CA GLY A 65 5.95 31.71 4.52
C GLY A 65 5.42 33.10 4.15
N PRO A 66 5.49 33.47 2.86
CA PRO A 66 4.82 34.66 2.37
C PRO A 66 3.32 34.61 2.72
N SER A 67 2.70 35.79 2.90
CA SER A 67 1.26 35.92 3.07
C SER A 67 0.49 35.11 2.03
N ASP A 68 -0.65 34.54 2.41
CA ASP A 68 -1.49 33.68 1.58
C ASP A 68 -1.57 34.17 0.12
N LEU A 69 -0.93 33.42 -0.78
CA LEU A 69 -0.85 33.76 -2.20
C LEU A 69 -2.22 33.61 -2.90
N SER A 70 -3.19 32.94 -2.27
CA SER A 70 -4.57 32.87 -2.77
C SER A 70 -5.33 34.18 -2.62
N SER A 71 -4.81 35.12 -1.82
CA SER A 71 -5.42 36.45 -1.61
C SER A 71 -5.20 37.42 -2.78
N ASN A 72 -4.27 37.13 -3.71
CA ASN A 72 -4.06 37.93 -4.93
C ASN A 72 -4.10 37.04 -6.19
N PRO A 73 -5.28 36.89 -6.83
CA PRO A 73 -5.45 35.96 -7.95
C PRO A 73 -4.63 36.31 -9.20
N ARG A 74 -4.06 37.52 -9.30
CA ARG A 74 -3.21 37.93 -10.44
C ARG A 74 -1.94 37.06 -10.58
N HIS A 75 -1.49 36.40 -9.51
CA HIS A 75 -0.35 35.49 -9.58
C HIS A 75 -0.68 34.15 -10.27
N LEU A 76 -1.95 33.88 -10.56
CA LEU A 76 -2.40 32.67 -11.28
C LEU A 76 -2.59 32.90 -12.79
N ASP A 77 -2.46 34.14 -13.29
CA ASP A 77 -2.82 34.51 -14.67
C ASP A 77 -2.06 33.68 -15.74
N ASP A 78 -0.84 33.24 -15.41
CA ASP A 78 0.05 32.44 -16.26
C ASP A 78 0.41 31.07 -15.67
N PHE A 79 -0.21 30.68 -14.54
CA PHE A 79 0.07 29.42 -13.88
C PHE A 79 -0.44 28.25 -14.73
N GLY A 80 0.47 27.45 -15.28
CA GLY A 80 0.14 26.27 -16.09
C GLY A 80 -0.02 26.53 -17.60
N ARG A 81 0.38 27.69 -18.12
CA ARG A 81 0.51 27.90 -19.57
C ARG A 81 1.82 27.28 -20.08
N VAL A 82 1.76 26.61 -21.24
CA VAL A 82 2.85 25.91 -21.94
C VAL A 82 3.27 26.68 -23.18
#